data_AF-A0A7X3YU26-F1
#
_entry.id   AF-A0A7X3YU26-F1
#
_cell.length_a   1.000
_cell.length_b   1.000
_cell.length_c   1.000
_cell.angle_alpha   90.00
_cell.angle_beta   90.00
_cell.angle_gamma   90.00
#
_symmetry.space_group_name_H-M   'P 1'
#
loop_
_entity.id
_entity.type
_entity.pdbx_description
1 polymer ?
#
loop_
_entity_poly.entity_id
_entity_poly.type
_entity_poly.pdbx_seq_one_letter_code
_entity_poly.pdbx_strand_id
1 'polypeptide(L)'
;MSTLPLSFRLRNAVIEKHQLEGTDPSDRYFNRLVPVKHVNRGYTATMTYEALVTESGVHQTVGGAITDIVDKLRHLGFTHMRTRLNFKGQKYLAEKETWVEYPD
;
A
#
# COMPACT_ATOMS: atom_id res chain seq x y z
N MET A 1 20.87 27.05 -3.35
CA MET A 1 20.12 25.88 -2.85
C MET A 1 18.64 26.23 -2.83
N SER A 2 17.80 25.62 -3.67
CA SER A 2 16.38 25.98 -3.79
C SER A 2 15.57 25.41 -2.62
N THR A 3 15.14 26.27 -1.70
CA THR A 3 14.21 25.93 -0.62
C THR A 3 12.79 25.96 -1.16
N LEU A 4 12.39 24.90 -1.88
CA LEU A 4 10.98 24.69 -2.20
C LEU A 4 10.17 24.69 -0.89
N PRO A 5 9.04 25.41 -0.82
CA PRO A 5 8.20 25.46 0.37
C PRO A 5 7.83 24.04 0.83
N LEU A 6 7.89 23.78 2.15
CA LEU A 6 7.51 22.50 2.76
C LEU A 6 6.14 21.99 2.29
N SER A 7 5.21 22.91 1.99
CA SER A 7 3.87 22.63 1.47
C SER A 7 3.85 21.96 0.09
N PHE A 8 4.89 22.14 -0.73
CA PHE A 8 5.02 21.46 -2.03
C PHE A 8 5.59 20.05 -1.91
N ARG A 9 6.44 19.78 -0.91
CA ARG A 9 7.01 18.43 -0.69
C ARG A 9 6.01 17.43 -0.10
N LEU A 10 4.89 17.91 0.44
CA LEU A 10 3.88 17.08 1.11
C LEU A 10 2.73 16.64 0.20
N ARG A 11 2.54 17.28 -0.97
CA ARG A 11 1.51 16.89 -1.93
C ARG A 11 1.98 15.63 -2.66
N ASN A 12 1.20 14.56 -2.56
CA ASN A 12 1.51 13.23 -3.11
C ASN A 12 2.74 12.55 -2.48
N ALA A 13 3.16 13.00 -1.29
CA ALA A 13 4.22 12.36 -0.55
C ALA A 13 3.77 10.99 -0.07
N VAL A 14 4.67 10.00 -0.13
CA VAL A 14 4.46 8.70 0.52
C VAL A 14 4.52 8.92 2.03
N ILE A 15 3.42 8.63 2.70
CA ILE A 15 3.28 8.80 4.15
C ILE A 15 3.46 7.48 4.91
N GLU A 16 3.12 6.36 4.27
CA GLU A 16 3.21 5.03 4.85
C GLU A 16 3.64 4.03 3.79
N LYS A 17 4.28 2.94 4.23
CA LYS A 17 4.54 1.77 3.39
C LYS A 17 4.11 0.53 4.15
N HIS A 18 3.23 -0.23 3.52
CA HIS A 18 2.70 -1.48 4.04
C HIS A 18 3.36 -2.64 3.31
N GLN A 19 3.71 -3.69 4.02
CA GLN A 19 4.06 -4.97 3.44
C GLN A 19 2.77 -5.69 3.09
N LEU A 20 2.62 -6.12 1.84
CA LEU A 20 1.53 -6.97 1.37
C LEU A 20 2.13 -8.33 1.02
N GLU A 21 1.54 -9.38 1.55
CA GLU A 21 1.88 -10.77 1.24
C GLU A 21 0.64 -11.50 0.75
N GLY A 22 0.86 -12.58 -0.01
CA GLY A 22 -0.18 -13.52 -0.43
C GLY A 22 0.35 -14.51 -1.45
N THR A 23 -0.58 -15.15 -2.15
CA THR A 23 -0.30 -16.09 -3.23
C THR A 23 -0.84 -15.53 -4.55
N ASP A 24 -0.03 -15.59 -5.61
CA ASP A 24 -0.43 -15.15 -6.94
C ASP A 24 -1.26 -16.23 -7.68
N PRO A 25 -1.90 -15.90 -8.82
CA PRO A 25 -2.70 -16.86 -9.58
C PRO A 25 -1.93 -18.07 -10.14
N SER A 26 -0.58 -18.04 -10.10
CA SER A 26 0.29 -19.14 -10.49
C SER A 26 0.77 -19.97 -9.29
N ASP A 27 0.10 -19.82 -8.14
CA ASP A 27 0.43 -20.46 -6.87
C ASP A 27 1.82 -20.12 -6.33
N ARG A 28 2.33 -18.92 -6.67
CA ARG A 28 3.62 -18.42 -6.17
C ARG A 28 3.38 -17.46 -5.03
N TYR A 29 4.11 -17.67 -3.94
CA TYR A 29 4.16 -16.70 -2.85
C TYR A 29 4.73 -15.36 -3.35
N PHE A 30 4.11 -14.25 -2.95
CA PHE A 30 4.64 -12.92 -3.18
C PHE A 30 4.67 -12.06 -1.91
N ASN A 31 5.59 -11.10 -1.91
CA ASN A 31 5.74 -10.10 -0.87
C ASN A 31 6.16 -8.78 -1.54
N ARG A 32 5.37 -7.72 -1.37
CA ARG A 32 5.63 -6.41 -1.97
C ARG A 32 5.33 -5.28 -0.99
N LEU A 33 6.02 -4.16 -1.18
CA LEU A 33 5.71 -2.92 -0.48
C LEU A 33 4.62 -2.15 -1.24
N VAL A 34 3.60 -1.73 -0.51
CA VAL A 34 2.50 -0.88 -0.94
C VAL A 34 2.72 0.52 -0.35
N PRO A 35 3.35 1.45 -1.09
CA PRO A 35 3.40 2.85 -0.69
C PRO A 35 1.99 3.48 -0.71
N VAL A 36 1.69 4.21 0.35
CA VAL A 36 0.47 5.00 0.48
C VAL A 36 0.83 6.48 0.45
N LYS A 37 0.19 7.24 -0.45
CA LYS A 37 0.39 8.67 -0.63
C LYS A 37 -0.79 9.45 -0.07
N HIS A 38 -0.51 10.59 0.53
CA HIS A 38 -1.54 11.60 0.80
C HIS A 38 -1.75 12.44 -0.46
N VAL A 39 -2.97 12.43 -0.99
CA VAL A 39 -3.38 13.17 -2.19
C VAL A 39 -4.45 14.20 -1.84
N ASN A 40 -4.92 14.97 -2.82
CA ASN A 40 -6.04 15.89 -2.57
C ASN A 40 -7.29 15.08 -2.16
N ARG A 41 -7.87 15.40 -0.99
CA ARG A 41 -9.09 14.78 -0.43
C ARG A 41 -8.97 13.32 0.05
N GLY A 42 -7.76 12.79 0.26
CA GLY A 42 -7.61 11.46 0.86
C GLY A 42 -6.25 10.80 0.62
N TYR A 43 -6.30 9.48 0.44
CA TYR A 43 -5.13 8.61 0.31
C TYR A 43 -5.26 7.72 -0.93
N THR A 44 -4.12 7.43 -1.56
CA THR A 44 -4.01 6.43 -2.63
C THR A 44 -2.88 5.47 -2.32
N ALA A 45 -3.03 4.22 -2.75
CA ALA A 45 -2.04 3.16 -2.64
C ALA A 45 -1.66 2.67 -4.04
N THR A 46 -0.41 2.25 -4.19
CA THR A 46 0.08 1.63 -5.42
C THR A 46 0.79 0.34 -5.06
N MET A 47 0.58 -0.71 -5.83
CA MET A 47 1.29 -1.98 -5.74
C MET A 47 1.91 -2.30 -7.10
N THR A 48 3.16 -2.78 -7.09
CA THR A 48 3.84 -3.27 -8.28
C THR A 48 4.35 -4.69 -8.04
N TYR A 49 3.96 -5.62 -8.91
CA TYR A 49 4.38 -7.01 -8.89
C TYR A 49 4.70 -7.47 -10.32
N GLU A 50 5.98 -7.69 -10.61
CA GLU A 50 6.46 -7.99 -11.97
C GLU A 50 6.02 -6.88 -12.96
N ALA A 51 5.20 -7.21 -13.96
CA ALA A 51 4.65 -6.24 -14.90
C ALA A 51 3.27 -5.67 -14.47
N LEU A 52 2.67 -6.20 -13.39
CA LEU A 52 1.40 -5.74 -12.87
C LEU A 52 1.59 -4.49 -12.00
N VAL A 53 0.91 -3.41 -12.36
CA VAL A 53 0.77 -2.21 -11.53
C VAL A 53 -0.70 -2.03 -11.20
N THR A 54 -1.00 -1.98 -9.91
CA THR A 54 -2.36 -1.76 -9.40
C THR A 54 -2.38 -0.50 -8.56
N GLU A 55 -3.32 0.38 -8.84
CA GLU A 55 -3.54 1.61 -8.07
C GLU A 55 -4.93 1.61 -7.45
N SER A 56 -5.04 2.09 -6.21
CA SER A 56 -6.32 2.33 -5.57
C SER A 56 -6.97 3.59 -6.13
N GLY A 57 -8.29 3.71 -5.96
CA GLY A 57 -8.96 5.01 -5.98
C GLY A 57 -8.50 5.91 -4.82
N VAL A 58 -9.08 7.10 -4.72
CA VAL A 58 -8.86 8.00 -3.57
C VAL A 58 -9.82 7.60 -2.45
N HIS A 59 -9.26 7.27 -1.28
CA HIS A 59 -10.03 6.87 -0.10
C HIS A 59 -9.83 7.83 1.08
N GLN A 60 -10.81 7.92 1.97
CA GLN A 60 -10.73 8.79 3.14
C GLN A 60 -9.74 8.29 4.21
N THR A 61 -9.37 7.01 4.16
CA THR A 61 -8.45 6.39 5.11
C THR A 61 -7.37 5.60 4.37
N VAL A 62 -6.20 5.45 5.01
CA VAL A 62 -5.13 4.57 4.52
C VAL A 62 -5.62 3.13 4.38
N GLY A 63 -6.35 2.64 5.39
CA GLY A 63 -6.93 1.29 5.36
C GLY A 63 -7.83 1.08 4.15
N GLY A 64 -8.69 2.05 3.80
CA GLY A 64 -9.55 1.96 2.61
C GLY A 64 -8.75 1.86 1.31
N ALA A 65 -7.67 2.64 1.17
CA ALA A 65 -6.79 2.56 0.00
C ALA A 65 -6.10 1.19 -0.13
N ILE A 66 -5.67 0.60 0.99
CA ILE A 66 -5.05 -0.73 1.01
C ILE A 66 -6.08 -1.81 0.70
N THR A 67 -7.26 -1.77 1.32
CA THR A 67 -8.34 -2.73 1.05
C THR A 67 -8.74 -2.72 -0.41
N ASP A 68 -8.82 -1.55 -1.08
CA ASP A 68 -9.09 -1.48 -2.52
C ASP A 68 -7.98 -2.14 -3.38
N ILE A 69 -6.70 -2.01 -3.00
CA ILE A 69 -5.62 -2.78 -3.66
C ILE A 69 -5.84 -4.28 -3.48
N VAL A 70 -6.12 -4.73 -2.27
CA VAL A 70 -6.38 -6.14 -1.95
C VAL A 70 -7.56 -6.66 -2.76
N ASP A 71 -8.69 -5.93 -2.77
CA ASP A 71 -9.87 -6.31 -3.52
C ASP A 71 -9.57 -6.41 -5.02
N LYS A 72 -8.85 -5.44 -5.61
CA LYS A 72 -8.44 -5.52 -7.02
C LYS A 72 -7.58 -6.74 -7.31
N LEU A 73 -6.67 -7.11 -6.41
CA LEU A 73 -5.83 -8.30 -6.58
C LEU A 73 -6.63 -9.59 -6.44
N ARG A 74 -7.61 -9.66 -5.53
CA ARG A 74 -8.57 -10.77 -5.46
C ARG A 74 -9.30 -10.99 -6.78
N HIS A 75 -9.78 -9.92 -7.40
CA HIS A 75 -10.46 -10.02 -8.69
C HIS A 75 -9.52 -10.53 -9.81
N LEU A 76 -8.20 -10.42 -9.62
CA LEU A 76 -7.18 -10.98 -10.51
C LEU A 76 -6.75 -12.41 -10.13
N GLY A 77 -7.32 -12.97 -9.06
CA GLY A 77 -7.04 -14.35 -8.60
C GLY A 77 -5.97 -14.47 -7.53
N PHE A 78 -5.53 -13.38 -6.91
CA PHE A 78 -4.61 -13.43 -5.77
C PHE A 78 -5.37 -13.84 -4.50
N THR A 79 -4.74 -14.64 -3.64
CA THR A 79 -5.34 -15.21 -2.43
C THR A 79 -4.43 -15.09 -1.21
N HIS A 80 -4.96 -15.46 -0.04
CA HIS A 80 -4.23 -15.52 1.25
C HIS A 80 -3.56 -14.20 1.61
N MET A 81 -4.25 -13.10 1.33
CA MET A 81 -3.67 -11.77 1.44
C MET A 81 -3.63 -11.28 2.87
N ARG A 82 -2.51 -10.66 3.23
CA ARG A 82 -2.33 -9.97 4.50
C ARG A 82 -1.44 -8.76 4.35
N THR A 83 -1.67 -7.75 5.18
CA THR A 83 -0.84 -6.55 5.20
C THR A 83 -0.32 -6.20 6.57
N ARG A 84 0.81 -5.50 6.62
CA ARG A 84 1.37 -4.97 7.86
C ARG A 84 2.05 -3.63 7.60
N LEU A 85 1.87 -2.68 8.52
CA LEU A 85 2.56 -1.41 8.46
C LEU A 85 4.06 -1.59 8.73
N ASN A 86 4.90 -1.32 7.72
CA ASN A 86 6.35 -1.38 7.89
C ASN A 86 6.96 0.00 8.15
N PHE A 87 6.44 1.05 7.52
CA PHE A 87 6.98 2.40 7.68
C PHE A 87 5.87 3.42 7.85
N LYS A 88 6.06 4.35 8.80
CA LYS A 88 5.27 5.57 8.95
C LYS A 88 6.19 6.78 8.86
N GLY A 89 6.13 7.49 7.74
CA GLY A 89 7.15 8.47 7.35
C GLY A 89 8.52 7.80 7.26
N GLN A 90 9.47 8.29 8.07
CA GLN A 90 10.82 7.72 8.17
C GLN A 90 10.96 6.67 9.29
N LYS A 91 9.91 6.45 10.09
CA LYS A 91 9.96 5.51 11.22
C LYS A 91 9.68 4.08 10.73
N TYR A 92 10.59 3.17 11.03
CA TYR A 92 10.39 1.73 10.82
C TYR A 92 9.62 1.11 11.99
N LEU A 93 8.58 0.33 11.67
CA LEU A 93 7.64 -0.26 12.63
C LEU A 93 7.62 -1.79 12.50
N ALA A 94 7.26 -2.30 11.32
CA ALA A 94 7.33 -3.72 10.92
C ALA A 94 6.94 -4.72 12.01
N GLU A 95 7.89 -5.46 12.59
CA GLU A 95 7.64 -6.48 13.63
C GLU A 95 6.91 -5.97 14.88
N LYS A 96 6.85 -4.65 15.07
CA LYS A 96 6.08 -4.00 16.15
C LYS A 96 4.59 -3.85 15.83
N GLU A 97 4.19 -4.06 14.58
CA GLU A 97 2.83 -3.94 14.09
C GLU A 97 2.25 -5.32 13.82
N THR A 98 0.95 -5.45 14.02
CA THR A 98 0.23 -6.71 13.75
C THR A 98 -0.12 -6.84 12.28
N TRP A 99 -0.21 -8.09 11.81
CA TRP A 99 -0.79 -8.39 10.51
C TRP A 99 -2.29 -8.11 10.50
N VAL A 100 -2.76 -7.52 9.41
CA VAL A 100 -4.15 -7.42 9.02
C VAL A 100 -4.40 -8.50 7.97
N GLU A 101 -5.15 -9.52 8.34
CA GLU A 101 -5.53 -10.62 7.47
C GLU A 101 -6.79 -10.26 6.66
N TYR A 102 -6.81 -10.61 5.38
CA TYR A 102 -7.99 -10.48 4.54
C TYR A 102 -8.51 -11.89 4.23
N PRO A 103 -9.74 -12.26 4.65
CA PRO A 103 -10.34 -13.57 4.33
C PRO A 103 -10.74 -13.65 2.86
N ASP A 104 -10.39 -14.75 2.19
CA ASP A 104 -10.69 -14.98 0.77
C ASP A 104 -12.17 -15.28 0.51
#